data_AF-A0A3F2U9L5-F1
#
_entry.id   AF-A0A3F2U9L5-F1
#
_cell.length_a   1.000
_cell.length_b   1.000
_cell.length_c   1.000
_cell.angle_alpha   90.00
_cell.angle_beta   90.00
_cell.angle_gamma   90.00
#
_symmetry.space_group_name_H-M   'P 1'
#
loop_
_entity.id
_entity.type
_entity.pdbx_description
1 polymer ?
#
loop_
_entity_poly.entity_id
_entity_poly.type
_entity_poly.pdbx_seq_one_letter_code
_entity_poly.pdbx_strand_id
1 'polypeptide(L)'
;MPAHRLPSDRLMFVLLPHGLERPLVFSPDTAHVAGMLQSVLTGWPMKSDRKLAGKPLLRIFADGGEIIIERPEDGGTFHEPTAVSAVCSLVVEVVDALAAASPGLVCLHAAAAEFGGRLVLFPAAHRAGKSTLMGRLSAGGRRIFADDILPFDLTAGEAVSTGCMTRLRLPLPRRTSRAFKNHVRDRTVLSDGYYAYLSAPKDAEIRFGERLPLGAVVLLERNNRPVRARLEPAPLDRTLLEILTRNTRDDRDALLLLSTFASIIRHVPVQRLVYSDLEDAVRCLDVAFGKEAPASPRPIRANPVIRDELSGARVKQAGPPAPKPGLPLYRRSPSVTLERVDASGFLLDSRGNGIHMLDPLGLGVWNLLETPRDASSLCDVVAGAFPETPRQKVADDIDGLLSALVGEGLVERVGAAVRDVSLMGGL
;
A
#
# COMPACT_ATOMS: atom_id res chain seq x y z
N MET A 1 -24.62 -24.41 6.72
CA MET A 1 -24.46 -23.83 8.07
C MET A 1 -25.67 -22.96 8.36
N PRO A 2 -26.28 -23.01 9.55
CA PRO A 2 -27.48 -22.24 9.80
C PRO A 2 -27.09 -20.76 9.85
N ALA A 3 -27.71 -19.96 8.98
CA ALA A 3 -27.64 -18.51 9.09
C ALA A 3 -28.16 -18.13 10.48
N HIS A 4 -27.28 -17.62 11.35
CA HIS A 4 -27.70 -16.99 12.59
C HIS A 4 -28.56 -15.79 12.22
N ARG A 5 -29.88 -16.00 12.16
CA ARG A 5 -30.85 -14.92 12.01
C ARG A 5 -30.70 -14.04 13.24
N LEU A 6 -30.21 -12.82 13.05
CA LEU A 6 -30.43 -11.74 14.00
C LEU A 6 -31.93 -11.76 14.36
N PRO A 7 -32.31 -11.93 15.63
CA PRO A 7 -33.72 -12.00 16.02
C PRO A 7 -34.42 -10.71 15.59
N SER A 8 -35.41 -10.85 14.72
CA SER A 8 -35.97 -9.78 13.89
C SER A 8 -36.79 -8.71 14.64
N ASP A 9 -36.93 -8.80 15.96
CA ASP A 9 -37.76 -7.90 16.77
C ASP A 9 -37.02 -7.20 17.92
N ARG A 10 -35.68 -7.31 17.98
CA ARG A 10 -34.90 -6.61 19.02
C ARG A 10 -34.45 -5.22 18.55
N LEU A 11 -34.47 -4.27 19.49
CA LEU A 11 -34.09 -2.87 19.33
C LEU A 11 -32.65 -2.71 18.79
N MET A 12 -32.48 -2.75 17.47
CA MET A 12 -31.17 -2.56 16.83
C MET A 12 -30.69 -1.10 16.97
N PHE A 13 -29.38 -0.92 17.11
CA PHE A 13 -28.73 0.39 16.95
C PHE A 13 -28.15 0.47 15.54
N VAL A 14 -28.38 1.59 14.86
CA VAL A 14 -28.01 1.80 13.46
C VAL A 14 -27.15 3.04 13.36
N LEU A 15 -26.00 2.92 12.71
CA LEU A 15 -25.05 4.00 12.51
C LEU A 15 -24.71 4.11 11.02
N LEU A 16 -24.85 5.30 10.45
CA LEU A 16 -24.49 5.58 9.06
C LEU A 16 -23.40 6.66 9.03
N PRO A 17 -22.12 6.26 8.86
CA PRO A 17 -21.03 7.20 8.63
C PRO A 17 -21.23 8.00 7.34
N HIS A 18 -20.86 9.29 7.37
CA HIS A 18 -20.88 10.13 6.18
C HIS A 18 -19.94 9.58 5.10
N GLY A 19 -20.40 9.60 3.84
CA GLY A 19 -19.69 9.03 2.70
C GLY A 19 -20.01 7.55 2.43
N LEU A 20 -20.78 6.89 3.31
CA LEU A 20 -21.26 5.53 3.09
C LEU A 20 -22.74 5.50 2.72
N GLU A 21 -23.13 4.54 1.87
CA GLU A 21 -24.52 4.32 1.45
C GLU A 21 -25.26 3.31 2.33
N ARG A 22 -24.52 2.41 2.97
CA ARG A 22 -25.05 1.30 3.78
C ARG A 22 -24.70 1.47 5.25
N PRO A 23 -25.65 1.23 6.18
CA PRO A 23 -25.42 1.43 7.60
C PRO A 23 -24.66 0.28 8.24
N LEU A 24 -24.03 0.57 9.38
CA LEU A 24 -23.60 -0.42 10.37
C LEU A 24 -24.78 -0.73 11.28
N VAL A 25 -25.05 -2.02 11.51
CA VAL A 25 -26.18 -2.47 12.32
C VAL A 25 -25.66 -3.27 13.51
N PHE A 26 -25.94 -2.79 14.72
CA PHE A 26 -25.51 -3.38 15.97
C PHE A 26 -26.71 -4.00 16.69
N SER A 27 -26.54 -5.23 17.16
CA SER A 27 -27.48 -5.86 18.08
C SER A 27 -27.53 -5.12 19.42
N PRO A 28 -28.59 -5.29 20.24
CA PRO A 28 -28.73 -4.56 21.50
C PRO A 28 -27.54 -4.73 22.47
N ASP A 29 -26.97 -5.93 22.54
CA ASP A 29 -25.81 -6.29 23.36
C ASP A 29 -24.48 -5.70 22.86
N THR A 30 -24.43 -5.27 21.59
CA THR A 30 -23.24 -4.61 21.01
C THR A 30 -23.44 -3.12 20.74
N ALA A 31 -24.56 -2.54 21.16
CA ALA A 31 -24.83 -1.10 20.98
C ALA A 31 -23.75 -0.19 21.60
N HIS A 32 -23.11 -0.63 22.69
CA HIS A 32 -22.00 0.09 23.31
C HIS A 32 -20.76 0.21 22.39
N VAL A 33 -20.54 -0.76 21.49
CA VAL A 33 -19.45 -0.72 20.50
C VAL A 33 -19.63 0.45 19.54
N ALA A 34 -20.86 0.80 19.19
CA ALA A 34 -21.14 1.94 18.32
C ALA A 34 -20.71 3.27 18.96
N GLY A 35 -20.97 3.45 20.27
CA GLY A 35 -20.51 4.63 21.01
C GLY A 35 -18.98 4.71 21.11
N MET A 36 -18.31 3.56 21.26
CA MET A 36 -16.84 3.48 21.23
C MET A 36 -16.27 3.80 19.83
N LEU A 37 -16.91 3.33 18.77
CA LEU A 37 -16.50 3.64 17.40
C LEU A 37 -16.62 5.16 17.13
N GLN A 38 -17.73 5.77 17.55
CA GLN A 38 -17.95 7.21 17.42
C GLN A 38 -16.92 8.04 18.21
N SER A 39 -16.45 7.56 19.37
CA SER A 39 -15.44 8.27 20.14
C SER A 39 -14.04 8.19 19.53
N VAL A 40 -13.73 7.12 18.78
CA VAL A 40 -12.44 6.95 18.08
C VAL A 40 -12.40 7.68 16.75
N LEU A 41 -13.50 7.74 16.01
CA LEU A 41 -13.60 8.42 14.71
C LEU A 41 -13.98 9.90 14.90
N THR A 42 -13.14 10.61 15.64
CA THR A 42 -13.34 12.01 15.99
C THR A 42 -13.55 12.91 14.77
N GLY A 43 -14.67 13.62 14.77
CA GLY A 43 -15.01 14.57 13.72
C GLY A 43 -15.55 13.93 12.43
N TRP A 44 -15.69 12.60 12.36
CA TRP A 44 -16.41 11.94 11.26
C TRP A 44 -17.91 12.08 11.51
N PRO A 45 -18.66 12.78 10.64
CA PRO A 45 -20.11 12.91 10.85
C PRO A 45 -20.79 11.55 10.70
N MET A 46 -21.62 11.18 11.68
CA MET A 46 -22.39 9.93 11.64
C MET A 46 -23.84 10.19 12.03
N LYS A 47 -24.78 9.59 11.29
CA LYS A 47 -26.20 9.62 11.63
C LYS A 47 -26.57 8.35 12.38
N SER A 48 -27.36 8.49 13.44
CA SER A 48 -27.95 7.36 14.15
C SER A 48 -29.47 7.45 14.10
N ASP A 49 -30.11 6.62 13.28
CA ASP A 49 -31.57 6.52 13.20
C ASP A 49 -31.95 5.10 12.77
N ARG A 50 -32.88 4.47 13.49
CA ARG A 50 -33.38 3.13 13.15
C ARG A 50 -34.06 3.08 11.80
N LYS A 51 -34.61 4.18 11.32
CA LYS A 51 -35.20 4.27 9.97
C LYS A 51 -34.15 4.11 8.87
N LEU A 52 -32.87 4.25 9.19
CA LEU A 52 -31.77 3.99 8.27
C LEU A 52 -31.49 2.49 8.09
N ALA A 53 -32.25 1.58 8.73
CA ALA A 53 -32.11 0.14 8.60
C ALA A 53 -32.48 -0.36 7.18
N GLY A 54 -31.62 -0.07 6.21
CA GLY A 54 -31.58 -0.69 4.88
C GLY A 54 -30.70 -1.93 4.88
N LYS A 55 -30.16 -2.30 3.69
CA LYS A 55 -29.19 -3.40 3.57
C LYS A 55 -27.90 -3.04 4.35
N PRO A 56 -27.58 -3.73 5.46
CA PRO A 56 -26.44 -3.35 6.29
C PRO A 56 -25.11 -3.56 5.57
N LEU A 57 -24.17 -2.64 5.75
CA LEU A 57 -22.76 -2.82 5.37
C LEU A 57 -22.15 -3.91 6.23
N LEU A 58 -22.25 -3.76 7.55
CA LEU A 58 -21.81 -4.72 8.55
C LEU A 58 -22.93 -4.99 9.54
N ARG A 59 -22.96 -6.22 10.05
CA ARG A 59 -23.76 -6.61 11.21
C ARG A 59 -22.83 -6.94 12.36
N ILE A 60 -23.09 -6.34 13.51
CA ILE A 60 -22.28 -6.51 14.72
C ILE A 60 -23.16 -7.13 15.78
N PHE A 61 -22.72 -8.26 16.34
CA PHE A 61 -23.43 -8.96 17.40
C PHE A 61 -22.50 -9.74 18.31
N ALA A 62 -22.96 -10.08 19.52
CA ALA A 62 -22.17 -10.90 20.43
C ALA A 62 -22.53 -12.38 20.28
N ASP A 63 -21.51 -13.24 20.35
CA ASP A 63 -21.69 -14.69 20.42
C ASP A 63 -20.53 -15.28 21.21
N GLY A 64 -20.82 -16.22 22.11
CA GLY A 64 -19.78 -16.90 22.91
C GLY A 64 -18.88 -15.97 23.76
N GLY A 65 -19.28 -14.72 24.02
CA GLY A 65 -18.46 -13.72 24.70
C GLY A 65 -17.52 -12.92 23.79
N GLU A 66 -17.52 -13.21 22.49
CA GLU A 66 -16.83 -12.44 21.45
C GLU A 66 -17.78 -11.44 20.79
N ILE A 67 -17.21 -10.45 20.10
CA ILE A 67 -17.92 -9.57 19.18
C ILE A 67 -17.70 -10.07 17.76
N ILE A 68 -18.78 -10.45 17.09
CA ILE A 68 -18.78 -10.86 15.70
C ILE A 68 -19.10 -9.66 14.81
N ILE A 69 -18.28 -9.46 13.78
CA ILE A 69 -18.52 -8.50 12.70
C ILE A 69 -18.75 -9.32 11.43
N GLU A 70 -19.99 -9.35 10.95
CA GLU A 70 -20.40 -10.04 9.72
C GLU A 70 -20.51 -9.04 8.57
N ARG A 71 -19.90 -9.36 7.43
CA ARG A 71 -20.14 -8.76 6.12
C ARG A 71 -21.24 -9.54 5.40
N PRO A 72 -22.47 -9.01 5.27
CA PRO A 72 -23.57 -9.74 4.66
C PRO A 72 -23.44 -9.94 3.15
N GLU A 73 -22.51 -9.24 2.51
CA GLU A 73 -22.34 -9.24 1.05
C GLU A 73 -21.57 -10.46 0.55
N ASP A 74 -20.47 -10.81 1.22
CA ASP A 74 -19.60 -11.94 0.91
C ASP A 74 -19.69 -13.07 1.95
N GLY A 75 -20.39 -12.83 3.07
CA GLY A 75 -20.49 -13.76 4.20
C GLY A 75 -19.24 -13.81 5.08
N GLY A 76 -18.29 -12.87 4.91
CA GLY A 76 -17.09 -12.79 5.72
C GLY A 76 -17.42 -12.46 7.18
N THR A 77 -16.77 -13.15 8.12
CA THR A 77 -16.95 -12.90 9.56
C THR A 77 -15.62 -12.70 10.26
N PHE A 78 -15.59 -11.71 11.15
CA PHE A 78 -14.46 -11.47 12.07
C PHE A 78 -14.92 -11.72 13.51
N HIS A 79 -14.04 -12.34 14.28
CA HIS A 79 -14.27 -12.67 15.68
C HIS A 79 -13.29 -11.85 16.52
N GLU A 80 -13.83 -10.95 17.33
CA GLU A 80 -13.04 -10.02 18.11
C GLU A 80 -13.25 -10.29 19.60
N PRO A 81 -12.17 -10.47 20.38
CA PRO A 81 -12.26 -10.90 21.76
C PRO A 81 -12.82 -9.81 22.68
N THR A 82 -12.83 -8.55 22.24
CA THR A 82 -13.26 -7.40 23.03
C THR A 82 -13.94 -6.35 22.16
N ALA A 83 -14.74 -5.48 22.76
CA ALA A 83 -15.31 -4.32 22.09
C ALA A 83 -14.26 -3.37 21.49
N VAL A 84 -13.10 -3.19 22.16
CA VAL A 84 -12.03 -2.30 21.69
C VAL A 84 -11.32 -2.90 20.48
N SER A 85 -11.12 -4.23 20.47
CA SER A 85 -10.59 -4.95 19.32
C SER A 85 -11.59 -4.90 18.15
N ALA A 86 -12.90 -5.04 18.43
CA ALA A 86 -13.95 -4.85 17.44
C ALA A 86 -13.95 -3.44 16.82
N VAL A 87 -13.77 -2.39 17.62
CA VAL A 87 -13.62 -1.01 17.10
C VAL A 87 -12.46 -0.91 16.11
N CYS A 88 -11.33 -1.57 16.38
CA CYS A 88 -10.21 -1.58 15.44
C CYS A 88 -10.61 -2.15 14.07
N SER A 89 -11.25 -3.31 14.06
CA SER A 89 -11.64 -3.98 12.81
C SER A 89 -12.75 -3.19 12.11
N LEU A 90 -13.69 -2.60 12.86
CA LEU A 90 -14.71 -1.71 12.31
C LEU A 90 -14.11 -0.46 11.65
N VAL A 91 -13.08 0.16 12.23
CA VAL A 91 -12.40 1.31 11.60
C VAL A 91 -11.84 0.92 10.23
N VAL A 92 -11.21 -0.25 10.13
CA VAL A 92 -10.67 -0.75 8.85
C VAL A 92 -11.78 -0.92 7.83
N GLU A 93 -12.85 -1.62 8.18
CA GLU A 93 -13.97 -1.89 7.26
C GLU A 93 -14.71 -0.62 6.84
N VAL A 94 -14.90 0.34 7.75
CA VAL A 94 -15.57 1.62 7.47
C VAL A 94 -14.74 2.49 6.52
N VAL A 95 -13.43 2.57 6.76
CA VAL A 95 -12.51 3.35 5.92
C VAL A 95 -12.36 2.70 4.55
N ASP A 96 -12.26 1.37 4.51
CA ASP A 96 -12.23 0.63 3.26
C ASP A 96 -13.52 0.88 2.46
N ALA A 97 -14.69 0.76 3.08
CA ALA A 97 -15.97 1.04 2.43
C ALA A 97 -16.09 2.48 1.90
N LEU A 98 -15.48 3.46 2.57
CA LEU A 98 -15.42 4.85 2.09
C LEU A 98 -14.67 4.94 0.77
N ALA A 99 -13.50 4.28 0.68
CA ALA A 99 -12.76 4.21 -0.58
C ALA A 99 -13.54 3.46 -1.67
N ALA A 100 -14.28 2.39 -1.32
CA ALA A 100 -15.14 1.68 -2.26
C ALA A 100 -16.18 2.59 -2.92
N ALA A 101 -16.77 3.49 -2.12
CA ALA A 101 -17.84 4.38 -2.53
C ALA A 101 -17.33 5.65 -3.24
N SER A 102 -16.02 5.89 -3.26
CA SER A 102 -15.43 7.15 -3.72
C SER A 102 -14.46 6.90 -4.89
N PRO A 103 -14.87 7.17 -6.15
CA PRO A 103 -13.99 7.01 -7.30
C PRO A 103 -12.68 7.77 -7.14
N GLY A 104 -11.55 7.10 -7.41
CA GLY A 104 -10.20 7.66 -7.29
C GLY A 104 -9.63 7.71 -5.87
N LEU A 105 -10.38 7.28 -4.85
CA LEU A 105 -9.89 7.14 -3.49
C LEU A 105 -9.41 5.70 -3.26
N VAL A 106 -8.15 5.54 -2.87
CA VAL A 106 -7.58 4.25 -2.46
C VAL A 106 -7.27 4.24 -0.96
N CYS A 107 -7.07 3.05 -0.39
CA CYS A 107 -6.66 2.90 1.00
C CYS A 107 -5.27 2.28 1.08
N LEU A 108 -4.31 3.04 1.60
CA LEU A 108 -2.96 2.56 1.86
C LEU A 108 -2.84 2.04 3.29
N HIS A 109 -2.24 0.86 3.46
CA HIS A 109 -1.80 0.38 4.76
C HIS A 109 -0.50 1.08 5.19
N ALA A 110 -0.63 2.35 5.55
CA ALA A 110 0.47 3.24 5.90
C ALA A 110 0.07 4.20 7.03
N ALA A 111 1.07 4.64 7.78
CA ALA A 111 0.91 5.73 8.72
C ALA A 111 1.31 7.05 8.05
N ALA A 112 0.76 8.17 8.52
CA ALA A 112 1.15 9.49 8.07
C ALA A 112 1.06 10.52 9.21
N ALA A 113 2.08 11.36 9.29
CA ALA A 113 2.14 12.47 10.24
C ALA A 113 2.55 13.76 9.53
N GLU A 114 2.05 14.89 10.03
CA GLU A 114 2.32 16.19 9.46
C GLU A 114 3.66 16.77 9.94
N PHE A 115 4.46 17.22 8.98
CA PHE A 115 5.70 17.96 9.18
C PHE A 115 5.75 19.12 8.19
N GLY A 116 5.94 20.35 8.67
CA GLY A 116 6.10 21.53 7.82
C GLY A 116 4.95 21.76 6.83
N GLY A 117 3.70 21.45 7.21
CA GLY A 117 2.51 21.60 6.37
C GLY A 117 2.32 20.51 5.31
N ARG A 118 3.09 19.42 5.37
CA ARG A 118 2.98 18.27 4.45
C ARG A 118 3.04 16.96 5.20
N LEU A 119 2.64 15.86 4.55
CA LEU A 119 2.68 14.54 5.17
C LEU A 119 3.98 13.80 4.90
N VAL A 120 4.57 13.26 5.96
CA VAL A 120 5.54 12.18 5.84
C VAL A 120 4.77 10.86 5.88
N LEU A 121 4.83 10.12 4.77
CA LEU A 121 4.23 8.80 4.65
C LEU A 121 5.19 7.74 5.20
N PHE A 122 4.66 6.80 5.98
CA PHE A 122 5.39 5.64 6.50
C PHE A 122 4.71 4.35 6.01
N PRO A 123 5.02 3.88 4.78
CA PRO A 123 4.64 2.54 4.35
C PRO A 123 5.33 1.55 5.28
N ALA A 124 4.61 0.56 5.82
CA ALA A 124 5.34 -0.49 6.53
C ALA A 124 4.67 -1.84 6.57
N ALA A 125 5.51 -2.87 6.65
CA ALA A 125 5.20 -4.22 7.13
C ALA A 125 4.55 -4.23 8.52
N HIS A 126 3.83 -5.32 8.80
CA HIS A 126 3.41 -5.63 10.16
C HIS A 126 4.63 -5.62 11.09
N ARG A 127 4.46 -5.03 12.29
CA ARG A 127 5.47 -4.98 13.37
C ARG A 127 6.69 -4.08 13.13
N ALA A 128 6.70 -3.20 12.13
CA ALA A 128 7.76 -2.20 11.97
C ALA A 128 7.82 -1.10 13.07
N GLY A 129 6.82 -1.07 13.95
CA GLY A 129 6.72 -0.09 15.06
C GLY A 129 5.98 1.20 14.71
N LYS A 130 5.27 1.27 13.57
CA LYS A 130 4.48 2.43 13.11
C LYS A 130 3.60 3.03 14.21
N SER A 131 2.69 2.24 14.77
CA SER A 131 1.79 2.66 15.85
C SER A 131 2.53 3.27 17.03
N THR A 132 3.61 2.64 17.49
CA THR A 132 4.38 3.19 18.60
C THR A 132 5.08 4.51 18.24
N LEU A 133 5.60 4.63 17.01
CA LEU A 133 6.20 5.87 16.51
C LEU A 133 5.14 6.97 16.35
N MET A 134 3.96 6.66 15.78
CA MET A 134 2.85 7.61 15.62
C MET A 134 2.34 8.10 16.97
N GLY A 135 2.15 7.20 17.94
CA GLY A 135 1.78 7.60 19.29
C GLY A 135 2.83 8.49 19.94
N ARG A 136 4.12 8.25 19.68
CA ARG A 136 5.18 9.14 20.18
C ARG A 136 5.17 10.49 19.47
N LEU A 137 4.98 10.54 18.16
CA LEU A 137 4.86 11.81 17.41
C LEU A 137 3.65 12.61 17.88
N SER A 138 2.50 11.97 18.08
CA SER A 138 1.30 12.56 18.67
C SER A 138 1.57 13.13 20.06
N ALA A 139 2.31 12.40 20.91
CA ALA A 139 2.74 12.89 22.22
C ALA A 139 3.64 14.14 22.15
N GLY A 140 4.33 14.36 21.03
CA GLY A 140 5.10 15.58 20.74
C GLY A 140 4.27 16.71 20.11
N GLY A 141 2.95 16.56 19.98
CA GLY A 141 2.07 17.56 19.37
C GLY A 141 2.01 17.49 17.84
N ARG A 142 2.52 16.43 17.21
CA ARG A 142 2.38 16.25 15.76
C ARG A 142 0.96 15.80 15.43
N ARG A 143 0.41 16.35 14.35
CA ARG A 143 -0.88 15.96 13.79
C ARG A 143 -0.71 14.63 13.04
N ILE A 144 -1.47 13.62 13.45
CA ILE A 144 -1.41 12.27 12.86
C ILE A 144 -2.60 12.09 11.93
N PHE A 145 -2.34 11.97 10.63
CA PHE A 145 -3.38 11.77 9.61
C PHE A 145 -3.93 10.35 9.60
N ALA A 146 -3.05 9.38 9.82
CA ALA A 146 -3.38 7.97 9.94
C ALA A 146 -2.27 7.22 10.68
N ASP A 147 -2.63 6.13 11.36
CA ASP A 147 -1.67 5.18 11.92
C ASP A 147 -1.56 3.86 11.12
N ASP A 148 -2.70 3.38 10.59
CA ASP A 148 -2.77 2.04 10.01
C ASP A 148 -3.32 2.06 8.58
N ILE A 149 -4.38 2.84 8.34
CA ILE A 149 -5.00 2.99 7.03
C ILE A 149 -5.13 4.46 6.70
N LEU A 150 -4.60 4.84 5.54
CA LEU A 150 -4.61 6.18 5.00
C LEU A 150 -5.35 6.20 3.66
N PRO A 151 -6.56 6.79 3.61
CA PRO A 151 -7.19 7.14 2.35
C PRO A 151 -6.32 8.12 1.54
N PHE A 152 -6.23 7.87 0.24
CA PHE A 152 -5.44 8.69 -0.67
C PHE A 152 -6.21 8.94 -1.97
N ASP A 153 -6.42 10.20 -2.31
CA ASP A 153 -7.07 10.59 -3.56
C ASP A 153 -6.02 10.63 -4.67
N LEU A 154 -6.09 9.68 -5.59
CA LEU A 154 -5.17 9.55 -6.72
C LEU A 154 -5.31 10.68 -7.74
N THR A 155 -6.48 11.30 -7.84
CA THR A 155 -6.73 12.41 -8.76
C THR A 155 -6.14 13.71 -8.21
N ALA A 156 -6.32 13.97 -6.91
CA ALA A 156 -5.80 15.15 -6.25
C ALA A 156 -4.31 15.02 -5.87
N GLY A 157 -3.81 13.80 -5.66
CA GLY A 157 -2.47 13.54 -5.13
C GLY A 157 -2.36 13.89 -3.64
N GLU A 158 -3.45 13.76 -2.89
CA GLU A 158 -3.54 14.16 -1.49
C GLU A 158 -4.04 13.01 -0.60
N ALA A 159 -3.48 12.90 0.59
CA ALA A 159 -4.02 11.99 1.58
C ALA A 159 -5.21 12.64 2.30
N VAL A 160 -6.21 11.84 2.67
CA VAL A 160 -7.42 12.29 3.33
C VAL A 160 -7.49 11.69 4.73
N SER A 161 -7.62 12.54 5.74
CA SER A 161 -7.73 12.04 7.10
C SER A 161 -9.10 11.43 7.39
N THR A 162 -9.09 10.34 8.16
CA THR A 162 -10.28 9.66 8.67
C THR A 162 -10.76 10.25 10.00
N GLY A 163 -9.99 11.17 10.62
CA GLY A 163 -10.28 11.65 11.98
C GLY A 163 -10.08 10.58 13.07
N CYS A 164 -9.49 9.42 12.72
CA CYS A 164 -9.28 8.32 13.64
C CYS A 164 -8.19 8.62 14.66
N MET A 165 -8.48 8.40 15.94
CA MET A 165 -7.50 8.49 17.02
C MET A 165 -6.30 7.57 16.79
N THR A 166 -5.12 7.99 17.27
CA THR A 166 -3.92 7.16 17.20
C THR A 166 -4.09 5.92 18.09
N ARG A 167 -3.97 4.74 17.48
CA ARG A 167 -4.07 3.45 18.18
C ARG A 167 -2.68 2.94 18.54
N LEU A 168 -2.49 2.52 19.78
CA LEU A 168 -1.28 1.84 20.25
C LEU A 168 -1.55 0.38 20.54
N ARG A 169 -0.50 -0.43 20.35
CA ARG A 169 -0.44 -1.81 20.88
C ARG A 169 0.39 -1.81 22.16
N LEU A 170 -0.13 -2.51 23.17
CA LEU A 170 0.44 -2.64 24.50
C LEU A 170 0.97 -4.08 24.72
N PRO A 171 1.94 -4.27 25.63
CA PRO A 171 2.65 -3.24 26.39
C PRO A 171 3.62 -2.42 25.53
N LEU A 172 3.89 -1.18 25.96
CA LEU A 172 4.91 -0.34 25.30
C LEU A 172 6.31 -0.98 25.40
N PRO A 173 7.19 -0.75 24.42
CA PRO A 173 8.57 -1.23 24.48
C PRO A 173 9.28 -0.81 25.78
N ARG A 174 10.10 -1.69 26.37
CA ARG A 174 10.75 -1.44 27.68
C ARG A 174 11.52 -0.13 27.72
N ARG A 175 12.26 0.18 26.64
CA ARG A 175 13.09 1.39 26.46
C ARG A 175 12.30 2.68 26.22
N THR A 176 10.97 2.63 26.25
CA THR A 176 10.14 3.84 26.09
C THR A 176 10.34 4.81 27.27
N SER A 177 10.47 6.10 26.95
CA SER A 177 10.67 7.18 27.92
C SER A 177 9.54 7.26 28.95
N ARG A 178 9.84 7.79 30.14
CA ARG A 178 8.83 7.97 31.20
C ARG A 178 7.77 9.00 30.80
N ALA A 179 8.18 10.06 30.11
CA ALA A 179 7.27 11.07 29.59
C ALA A 179 6.25 10.47 28.63
N PHE A 180 6.68 9.64 27.67
CA PHE A 180 5.75 9.00 26.75
C PHE A 180 4.83 7.99 27.46
N LYS A 181 5.35 7.20 28.42
CA LYS A 181 4.50 6.31 29.25
C LYS A 181 3.41 7.08 30.00
N ASN A 182 3.76 8.22 30.59
CA ASN A 182 2.78 9.07 31.28
C ASN A 182 1.75 9.63 30.29
N HIS A 183 2.20 10.13 29.13
CA HIS A 183 1.30 10.61 28.09
C HIS A 183 0.29 9.53 27.65
N VAL A 184 0.75 8.30 27.39
CA VAL A 184 -0.13 7.18 27.02
C VAL A 184 -1.17 6.95 28.11
N ARG A 185 -0.75 6.86 29.39
CA ARG A 185 -1.69 6.70 30.51
C ARG A 185 -2.71 7.84 30.58
N ASP A 186 -2.26 9.09 30.43
CA ASP A 186 -3.09 10.28 30.66
C ASP A 186 -4.02 10.60 29.48
N ARG A 187 -3.72 10.11 28.27
CA ARG A 187 -4.47 10.39 27.04
C ARG A 187 -5.26 9.21 26.47
N THR A 188 -5.13 8.03 27.07
CA THR A 188 -5.91 6.85 26.66
C THR A 188 -7.40 7.10 26.90
N VAL A 189 -8.19 7.02 25.83
CA VAL A 189 -9.66 7.16 25.85
C VAL A 189 -10.33 5.79 25.93
N LEU A 190 -9.80 4.81 25.20
CA LEU A 190 -10.28 3.42 25.18
C LEU A 190 -9.10 2.47 25.25
N SER A 191 -9.24 1.39 26.03
CA SER A 191 -8.25 0.31 26.06
C SER A 191 -8.84 -1.01 26.55
N ASP A 192 -8.30 -2.11 26.06
CA ASP A 192 -8.54 -3.48 26.56
C ASP A 192 -7.24 -4.14 27.08
N GLY A 193 -6.20 -3.35 27.32
CA GLY A 193 -4.88 -3.83 27.72
C GLY A 193 -4.00 -4.32 26.57
N TYR A 194 -4.56 -4.58 25.39
CA TYR A 194 -3.80 -4.87 24.16
C TYR A 194 -3.81 -3.67 23.20
N TYR A 195 -4.95 -3.05 22.96
CA TYR A 195 -5.09 -1.80 22.25
C TYR A 195 -5.31 -0.63 23.20
N ALA A 196 -4.82 0.55 22.81
CA ALA A 196 -5.11 1.82 23.47
C ALA A 196 -5.30 2.93 22.43
N TYR A 197 -6.45 3.61 22.45
CA TYR A 197 -6.71 4.76 21.58
C TYR A 197 -6.39 6.05 22.34
N LEU A 198 -5.56 6.90 21.74
CA LEU A 198 -5.10 8.13 22.34
C LEU A 198 -5.84 9.33 21.75
N SER A 199 -6.39 10.16 22.62
CA SER A 199 -6.85 11.49 22.22
C SER A 199 -5.67 12.37 21.81
N ALA A 200 -5.82 13.11 20.71
CA ALA A 200 -4.84 14.10 20.30
C ALA A 200 -4.76 15.27 21.31
N PRO A 201 -3.60 15.93 21.46
CA PRO A 201 -3.54 17.28 22.01
C PRO A 201 -4.47 18.23 21.23
N LYS A 202 -5.07 19.22 21.91
CA LYS A 202 -6.05 20.14 21.28
C LYS A 202 -5.52 20.82 20.01
N ASP A 203 -4.27 21.28 20.05
CA ASP A 203 -3.62 21.97 18.92
C ASP A 203 -3.14 21.00 17.82
N ALA A 204 -3.28 19.68 18.05
CA ALA A 204 -2.90 18.63 17.13
C ALA A 204 -4.10 17.78 16.68
N GLU A 205 -5.32 18.25 16.93
CA GLU A 205 -6.54 17.61 16.44
C GLU A 205 -6.58 17.61 14.91
N ILE A 206 -7.16 16.53 14.39
CA ILE A 206 -7.37 16.32 12.96
C ILE A 206 -8.81 15.88 12.78
N ARG A 207 -9.47 16.46 11.78
CA ARG A 207 -10.86 16.18 11.43
C ARG A 207 -10.92 15.28 10.22
N PHE A 208 -11.99 14.50 10.17
CA PHE A 208 -12.37 13.77 8.97
C PHE A 208 -12.43 14.70 7.74
N GLY A 209 -11.87 14.25 6.63
CA GLY A 209 -11.91 14.95 5.35
C GLY A 209 -10.82 16.02 5.17
N GLU A 210 -10.01 16.32 6.19
CA GLU A 210 -8.83 17.14 6.01
C GLU A 210 -7.87 16.50 5.01
N ARG A 211 -7.22 17.32 4.18
CA ARG A 211 -6.39 16.87 3.07
C ARG A 211 -5.03 17.53 3.11
N LEU A 212 -3.97 16.76 2.88
CA LEU A 212 -2.62 17.28 2.70
C LEU A 212 -1.86 16.47 1.65
N PRO A 213 -0.98 17.13 0.87
CA PRO A 213 -0.09 16.43 -0.05
C PRO A 213 1.04 15.72 0.70
N LEU A 214 1.64 14.72 0.04
CA LEU A 214 2.86 14.09 0.54
C LEU A 214 4.06 15.05 0.41
N GLY A 215 4.85 15.11 1.47
CA GLY A 215 6.10 15.84 1.55
C GLY A 215 7.34 14.95 1.58
N ALA A 216 7.20 13.68 2.00
CA ALA A 216 8.25 12.67 1.95
C ALA A 216 7.68 11.25 2.14
N VAL A 217 8.47 10.25 1.78
CA VAL A 217 8.21 8.84 2.13
C VAL A 217 9.38 8.30 2.95
N VAL A 218 9.07 7.68 4.10
CA VAL A 218 10.07 7.16 5.04
C VAL A 218 9.80 5.68 5.34
N LEU A 219 10.69 4.82 4.88
CA LEU A 219 10.70 3.40 5.25
C LEU A 219 11.30 3.22 6.65
N LEU A 220 10.66 2.42 7.50
CA LEU A 220 11.12 2.20 8.87
C LEU A 220 12.02 0.96 8.96
N GLU A 221 13.25 1.15 9.45
CA GLU A 221 14.16 0.06 9.78
C GLU A 221 14.54 0.13 11.26
N ARG A 222 13.79 -0.62 12.08
CA ARG A 222 14.05 -0.69 13.52
C ARG A 222 15.10 -1.74 13.84
N ASN A 223 16.15 -1.34 14.56
CA ASN A 223 17.21 -2.22 15.01
C ASN A 223 17.06 -2.57 16.50
N ASN A 224 17.28 -3.84 16.84
CA ASN A 224 17.27 -4.31 18.23
C ASN A 224 18.57 -3.94 18.97
N ARG A 225 19.67 -3.78 18.23
CA ARG A 225 20.94 -3.31 18.79
C ARG A 225 20.96 -1.77 18.81
N PRO A 226 21.62 -1.16 19.81
CA PRO A 226 21.77 0.29 19.86
C PRO A 226 22.37 0.84 18.56
N VAL A 227 21.64 1.73 17.93
CA VAL A 227 22.05 2.51 16.75
C VAL A 227 21.43 3.89 16.84
N ARG A 228 22.23 4.91 16.49
CA ARG A 228 21.76 6.29 16.39
C ARG A 228 20.79 6.42 15.21
N ALA A 229 19.70 7.14 15.44
CA ALA A 229 18.73 7.45 14.42
C ALA A 229 19.36 8.26 13.29
N ARG A 230 19.12 7.84 12.05
CA ARG A 230 19.55 8.55 10.84
C ARG A 230 18.63 8.23 9.67
N LEU A 231 18.58 9.16 8.74
CA LEU A 231 17.93 8.97 7.45
C LEU A 231 19.00 8.64 6.40
N GLU A 232 18.71 7.64 5.60
CA GLU A 232 19.53 7.24 4.46
C GLU A 232 18.64 7.24 3.20
N PRO A 233 19.15 7.53 2.00
CA PRO A 233 18.38 7.35 0.77
C PRO A 233 17.81 5.93 0.68
N ALA A 234 16.55 5.82 0.28
CA ALA A 234 15.90 4.54 0.01
C ALA A 234 15.70 4.36 -1.51
N PRO A 235 15.84 3.13 -2.04
CA PRO A 235 15.54 2.84 -3.43
C PRO A 235 14.06 3.14 -3.77
N LEU A 236 13.82 3.82 -4.89
CA LEU A 236 12.48 4.24 -5.30
C LEU A 236 11.64 3.04 -5.71
N ASP A 237 12.24 2.07 -6.40
CA ASP A 237 11.60 0.82 -6.83
C ASP A 237 11.04 0.01 -5.65
N ARG A 238 11.84 -0.19 -4.60
CA ARG A 238 11.45 -0.88 -3.38
C ARG A 238 10.40 -0.10 -2.60
N THR A 239 10.55 1.23 -2.54
CA THR A 239 9.57 2.09 -1.88
C THR A 239 8.22 2.03 -2.57
N LEU A 240 8.21 2.08 -3.91
CA LEU A 240 7.01 1.97 -4.71
C LEU A 240 6.35 0.61 -4.51
N LEU A 241 7.11 -0.48 -4.56
CA LEU A 241 6.58 -1.82 -4.29
C LEU A 241 5.95 -1.92 -2.89
N GLU A 242 6.59 -1.36 -1.86
CA GLU A 242 6.04 -1.32 -0.49
C GLU A 242 4.80 -0.42 -0.35
N ILE A 243 4.57 0.53 -1.25
CA ILE A 243 3.31 1.29 -1.27
C ILE A 243 2.23 0.47 -1.99
N LEU A 244 2.55 -0.08 -3.16
CA LEU A 244 1.60 -0.79 -4.03
C LEU A 244 1.10 -2.09 -3.43
N THR A 245 2.00 -2.89 -2.86
CA THR A 245 1.62 -4.15 -2.18
C THR A 245 0.75 -3.92 -0.94
N ARG A 246 0.66 -2.67 -0.49
CA ARG A 246 -0.06 -2.24 0.71
C ARG A 246 -1.31 -1.45 0.41
N ASN A 247 -1.76 -1.49 -0.84
CA ASN A 247 -3.14 -1.16 -1.17
C ASN A 247 -4.07 -2.24 -0.60
N THR A 248 -5.12 -1.85 0.11
CA THR A 248 -6.07 -2.80 0.73
C THR A 248 -7.14 -3.30 -0.24
N ARG A 249 -7.19 -2.79 -1.48
CA ARG A 249 -8.27 -3.03 -2.45
C ARG A 249 -7.80 -3.56 -3.81
N ASP A 250 -8.79 -4.07 -4.53
CA ASP A 250 -8.75 -4.66 -5.88
C ASP A 250 -8.10 -3.76 -6.96
N ASP A 251 -7.55 -4.38 -7.99
CA ASP A 251 -6.63 -3.78 -8.99
C ASP A 251 -7.29 -2.80 -9.99
N ARG A 252 -8.54 -2.40 -9.76
CA ARG A 252 -9.33 -1.53 -10.67
C ARG A 252 -8.65 -0.20 -11.00
N ASP A 253 -7.86 0.33 -10.06
CA ASP A 253 -7.09 1.56 -10.22
C ASP A 253 -5.57 1.33 -10.23
N ALA A 254 -5.10 0.09 -10.45
CA ALA A 254 -3.68 -0.26 -10.33
C ALA A 254 -2.74 0.62 -11.19
N LEU A 255 -3.15 0.96 -12.42
CA LEU A 255 -2.39 1.86 -13.29
C LEU A 255 -2.36 3.30 -12.77
N LEU A 256 -3.49 3.82 -12.30
CA LEU A 256 -3.56 5.16 -11.75
C LEU A 256 -2.76 5.23 -10.43
N LEU A 257 -2.86 4.21 -9.59
CA LEU A 257 -2.09 4.06 -8.36
C LEU A 257 -0.59 4.07 -8.65
N LEU A 258 -0.13 3.20 -9.55
CA LEU A 258 1.27 3.10 -9.94
C LEU A 258 1.79 4.43 -10.49
N SER A 259 1.12 5.00 -11.50
CA SER A 259 1.56 6.24 -12.14
C SER A 259 1.58 7.41 -11.16
N THR A 260 0.60 7.50 -10.27
CA THR A 260 0.53 8.53 -9.22
C THR A 260 1.70 8.40 -8.25
N PHE A 261 1.93 7.21 -7.67
CA PHE A 261 3.01 7.04 -6.70
C PHE A 261 4.40 7.08 -7.34
N ALA A 262 4.58 6.54 -8.55
CA ALA A 262 5.82 6.68 -9.31
C ALA A 262 6.15 8.16 -9.57
N SER A 263 5.14 8.99 -9.86
CA SER A 263 5.30 10.43 -9.99
C SER A 263 5.66 11.09 -8.66
N ILE A 264 4.94 10.79 -7.57
CA ILE A 264 5.18 11.39 -6.25
C ILE A 264 6.60 11.09 -5.76
N ILE A 265 7.03 9.83 -5.76
CA ILE A 265 8.33 9.43 -5.21
C ILE A 265 9.52 10.03 -5.96
N ARG A 266 9.34 10.44 -7.22
CA ARG A 266 10.36 11.18 -8.01
C ARG A 266 10.53 12.63 -7.55
N HIS A 267 9.55 13.21 -6.86
CA HIS A 267 9.50 14.64 -6.51
C HIS A 267 9.58 14.92 -5.01
N VAL A 268 9.48 13.89 -4.15
CA VAL A 268 9.60 14.03 -2.70
C VAL A 268 10.80 13.24 -2.19
N PRO A 269 11.42 13.63 -1.06
CA PRO A 269 12.45 12.81 -0.43
C PRO A 269 11.93 11.42 -0.09
N VAL A 270 12.67 10.41 -0.56
CA VAL A 270 12.44 9.00 -0.24
C VAL A 270 13.61 8.50 0.58
N GLN A 271 13.35 8.17 1.84
CA GLN A 271 14.37 7.87 2.84
C GLN A 271 14.04 6.60 3.62
N ARG A 272 15.05 6.03 4.26
CA ARG A 272 14.95 4.96 5.23
C ARG A 272 15.42 5.48 6.58
N LEU A 273 14.56 5.39 7.59
CA LEU A 273 14.88 5.73 8.96
C LEU A 273 15.42 4.49 9.68
N VAL A 274 16.73 4.48 9.94
CA VAL A 274 17.36 3.44 10.76
C VAL A 274 17.40 3.92 12.20
N TYR A 275 16.81 3.19 13.13
CA TYR A 275 16.76 3.61 14.54
C TYR A 275 16.60 2.45 15.51
N SER A 276 17.01 2.66 16.76
CA SER A 276 16.74 1.71 17.87
C SER A 276 16.01 2.36 19.04
N ASP A 277 16.10 3.69 19.16
CA ASP A 277 15.47 4.50 20.20
C ASP A 277 14.41 5.42 19.59
N LEU A 278 13.24 5.50 20.24
CA LEU A 278 12.10 6.27 19.74
C LEU A 278 12.32 7.79 19.85
N GLU A 279 13.00 8.25 20.91
CA GLU A 279 13.23 9.69 21.09
C GLU A 279 14.24 10.20 20.07
N ASP A 280 15.25 9.40 19.76
CA ASP A 280 16.22 9.71 18.71
C ASP A 280 15.59 9.70 17.32
N ALA A 281 14.70 8.73 17.05
CA ALA A 281 13.94 8.68 15.80
C ALA A 281 13.08 9.93 15.58
N VAL A 282 12.34 10.38 16.60
CA VAL A 282 11.52 11.60 16.50
C VAL A 282 12.39 12.82 16.27
N ARG A 283 13.48 13.00 17.02
CA ARG A 283 14.41 14.12 16.78
C ARG A 283 14.96 14.12 15.36
N CYS A 284 15.30 12.93 14.83
CA CYS A 284 15.81 12.80 13.47
C CYS A 284 14.78 13.24 12.43
N LEU A 285 13.51 12.85 12.59
CA LEU A 285 12.40 13.28 11.72
C LEU A 285 12.12 14.78 11.85
N ASP A 286 12.11 15.32 13.07
CA ASP A 286 11.89 16.75 13.31
C ASP A 286 12.97 17.63 12.68
N VAL A 287 14.25 17.22 12.76
CA VAL A 287 15.35 17.94 12.13
C VAL A 287 15.24 17.90 10.61
N ALA A 288 14.85 16.77 10.04
CA ALA A 288 14.79 16.57 8.59
C ALA A 288 13.56 17.24 7.94
N PHE A 289 12.40 17.16 8.59
CA PHE A 289 11.12 17.53 7.99
C PHE A 289 10.37 18.65 8.74
N GLY A 290 10.83 19.05 9.93
CA GLY A 290 10.09 19.97 10.79
C GLY A 290 10.10 21.44 10.37
N LYS A 291 10.91 21.84 9.38
CA LYS A 291 10.87 23.18 8.79
C LYS A 291 9.75 23.28 7.77
N GLU A 292 9.11 24.44 7.66
CA GLU A 292 8.13 24.70 6.59
C GLU A 292 8.79 24.41 5.23
N ALA A 293 8.15 23.53 4.46
CA ALA A 293 8.59 23.29 3.10
C ALA A 293 8.38 24.58 2.28
N PRO A 294 9.31 24.97 1.40
CA PRO A 294 9.01 26.00 0.41
C PRO A 294 7.76 25.58 -0.37
N ALA A 295 6.98 26.56 -0.85
CA ALA A 295 5.80 26.32 -1.66
C ALA A 295 6.19 25.59 -2.98
N SER A 296 6.22 24.26 -2.96
CA SER A 296 6.46 23.45 -4.17
C SER A 296 5.18 23.39 -5.04
N PRO A 297 5.31 23.06 -6.35
CA PRO A 297 4.31 23.36 -7.38
C PRO A 297 2.94 22.74 -7.12
N ARG A 298 1.93 23.31 -7.79
CA ARG A 298 0.54 22.84 -7.88
C ARG A 298 0.44 21.30 -8.00
N PRO A 299 -0.67 20.70 -7.52
CA PRO A 299 -0.88 19.26 -7.53
C PRO A 299 -0.46 18.66 -8.87
N ILE A 300 0.42 17.66 -8.79
CA ILE A 300 0.94 16.97 -9.97
C ILE A 300 -0.23 16.18 -10.55
N ARG A 301 -0.86 16.71 -11.59
CA ARG A 301 -1.80 15.95 -12.41
C ARG A 301 -1.03 14.79 -13.02
N ALA A 302 -1.38 13.57 -12.66
CA ALA A 302 -0.94 12.39 -13.40
C ALA A 302 -1.36 12.58 -14.86
N ASN A 303 -0.40 12.78 -15.74
CA ASN A 303 -0.65 12.79 -17.17
C ASN A 303 -0.49 11.32 -17.62
N PRO A 304 -1.55 10.62 -18.07
CA PRO A 304 -1.51 9.19 -18.32
C PRO A 304 -0.71 8.80 -19.59
N VAL A 305 0.22 9.63 -20.05
CA VAL A 305 1.01 9.36 -21.25
C VAL A 305 2.44 9.83 -21.04
N ILE A 306 3.30 8.92 -20.57
CA ILE A 306 4.74 9.01 -20.83
C ILE A 306 5.02 8.08 -22.00
N ARG A 307 4.90 8.62 -23.21
CA ARG A 307 5.56 8.01 -24.38
C ARG A 307 7.02 8.43 -24.33
N ASP A 308 7.85 7.45 -23.98
CA ASP A 308 9.29 7.33 -24.21
C ASP A 308 9.97 8.52 -24.93
N GLU A 309 10.57 9.43 -24.15
CA GLU A 309 11.61 10.35 -24.62
C GLU A 309 13.01 9.82 -24.24
N LEU A 310 13.34 8.61 -24.71
CA LEU A 310 14.73 8.15 -24.83
C LEU A 310 14.99 7.56 -26.22
N SER A 311 14.57 8.28 -27.27
CA SER A 311 15.20 8.12 -28.59
C SER A 311 16.40 9.07 -28.66
N GLY A 312 17.61 8.59 -28.40
CA GLY A 312 18.74 9.53 -28.30
C GLY A 312 20.16 9.02 -28.10
N ALA A 313 20.49 7.76 -28.40
CA ALA A 313 21.89 7.36 -28.63
C ALA A 313 21.96 6.02 -29.38
N ARG A 314 22.11 6.05 -30.71
CA ARG A 314 22.43 4.84 -31.49
C ARG A 314 23.91 4.50 -31.32
N VAL A 315 24.23 3.70 -30.31
CA VAL A 315 25.45 2.90 -30.33
C VAL A 315 25.22 1.78 -31.36
N LYS A 316 26.07 1.67 -32.38
CA LYS A 316 26.08 0.51 -33.29
C LYS A 316 26.53 -0.73 -32.50
N GLN A 317 25.63 -1.37 -31.77
CA GLN A 317 25.83 -2.71 -31.26
C GLN A 317 25.33 -3.72 -32.29
N ALA A 318 26.03 -4.85 -32.44
CA ALA A 318 25.50 -5.98 -33.19
C ALA A 318 24.14 -6.36 -32.60
N GLY A 319 23.12 -6.51 -33.45
CA GLY A 319 21.79 -6.89 -33.00
C GLY A 319 21.84 -8.23 -32.25
N PRO A 320 20.93 -8.47 -31.29
CA PRO A 320 20.92 -9.71 -30.53
C PRO A 320 20.79 -10.93 -31.47
N PRO A 321 21.45 -12.07 -31.16
CA PRO A 321 21.51 -13.26 -31.99
C PRO A 321 20.11 -13.70 -32.45
N ALA A 322 19.98 -14.01 -33.74
CA ALA A 322 18.71 -14.41 -34.35
C ALA A 322 18.13 -15.66 -33.67
N PRO A 323 16.80 -15.81 -33.64
CA PRO A 323 16.18 -16.97 -33.01
C PRO A 323 16.62 -18.28 -33.65
N LYS A 324 16.81 -19.33 -32.85
CA LYS A 324 17.23 -20.65 -33.35
C LYS A 324 16.03 -21.38 -33.97
N PRO A 325 16.17 -21.95 -35.18
CA PRO A 325 15.08 -22.66 -35.85
C PRO A 325 14.49 -23.82 -35.03
N GLY A 326 13.16 -23.95 -35.05
CA GLY A 326 12.44 -25.04 -34.39
C GLY A 326 12.20 -24.86 -32.88
N LEU A 327 12.66 -23.77 -32.26
CA LEU A 327 12.36 -23.47 -30.86
C LEU A 327 11.11 -22.56 -30.73
N PRO A 328 10.33 -22.69 -29.63
CA PRO A 328 9.22 -21.80 -29.34
C PRO A 328 9.67 -20.34 -29.24
N LEU A 329 8.92 -19.45 -29.89
CA LEU A 329 9.13 -18.02 -29.87
C LEU A 329 8.18 -17.34 -28.90
N TYR A 330 8.73 -16.38 -28.17
CA TYR A 330 8.06 -15.58 -27.17
C TYR A 330 8.09 -14.11 -27.60
N ARG A 331 7.02 -13.38 -27.34
CA ARG A 331 6.93 -11.93 -27.56
C ARG A 331 6.13 -11.30 -26.43
N ARG A 332 6.47 -10.07 -26.02
CA ARG A 332 5.64 -9.30 -25.07
C ARG A 332 4.19 -9.22 -25.56
N SER A 333 3.23 -9.30 -24.65
CA SER A 333 1.83 -8.99 -24.96
C SER A 333 1.69 -7.49 -25.26
N PRO A 334 0.94 -7.09 -26.31
CA PRO A 334 0.65 -5.68 -26.61
C PRO A 334 -0.28 -5.03 -25.60
N SER A 335 -0.94 -5.82 -24.73
CA SER A 335 -1.79 -5.31 -23.65
C SER A 335 -0.98 -4.87 -22.42
N VAL A 336 0.33 -5.09 -22.39
CA VAL A 336 1.14 -4.79 -21.20
C VAL A 336 1.83 -3.44 -21.33
N THR A 337 1.65 -2.60 -20.32
CA THR A 337 2.38 -1.33 -20.15
C THR A 337 3.57 -1.54 -19.21
N LEU A 338 4.67 -0.82 -19.47
CA LEU A 338 5.88 -0.82 -18.64
C LEU A 338 6.09 0.58 -18.06
N GLU A 339 6.14 0.70 -16.74
CA GLU A 339 6.61 1.89 -16.02
C GLU A 339 8.01 1.61 -15.47
N ARG A 340 8.97 2.52 -15.68
CA ARG A 340 10.35 2.35 -15.18
C ARG A 340 10.60 3.21 -13.94
N VAL A 341 11.14 2.60 -12.89
CA VAL A 341 11.54 3.28 -11.65
C VAL A 341 12.89 2.72 -11.21
N ASP A 342 13.87 3.59 -11.05
CA ASP A 342 15.28 3.23 -10.89
C ASP A 342 15.74 2.23 -11.97
N ALA A 343 16.28 1.08 -11.54
CA ALA A 343 16.74 0.01 -12.43
C ALA A 343 15.68 -1.07 -12.70
N SER A 344 14.47 -0.89 -12.16
CA SER A 344 13.38 -1.86 -12.22
C SER A 344 12.27 -1.44 -13.17
N GLY A 345 11.56 -2.43 -13.68
CA GLY A 345 10.36 -2.25 -14.50
C GLY A 345 9.12 -2.72 -13.77
N PHE A 346 8.02 -1.99 -13.86
CA PHE A 346 6.71 -2.40 -13.37
C PHE A 346 5.82 -2.68 -14.57
N LEU A 347 5.43 -3.94 -14.74
CA LEU A 347 4.52 -4.38 -15.78
C LEU A 347 3.08 -4.32 -15.28
N LEU A 348 2.19 -3.81 -16.13
CA LEU A 348 0.75 -3.79 -15.90
C LEU A 348 0.05 -4.36 -17.11
N ASP A 349 -0.80 -5.36 -16.91
CA ASP A 349 -1.74 -5.76 -17.94
C ASP A 349 -2.87 -4.72 -18.05
N SER A 350 -3.21 -4.28 -19.26
CA SER A 350 -4.31 -3.34 -19.52
C SER A 350 -5.68 -3.90 -19.13
N ARG A 351 -5.76 -5.19 -18.81
CA ARG A 351 -6.95 -5.84 -18.26
C ARG A 351 -7.07 -5.68 -16.74
N GLY A 352 -6.08 -5.05 -16.09
CA GLY A 352 -6.06 -4.80 -14.65
C GLY A 352 -5.63 -6.00 -13.81
N ASN A 353 -4.96 -6.99 -14.40
CA ASN A 353 -4.48 -8.17 -13.69
C ASN A 353 -3.09 -7.88 -13.10
N GLY A 354 -3.04 -7.35 -11.87
CA GLY A 354 -1.82 -7.25 -11.07
C GLY A 354 -0.76 -6.24 -11.55
N ILE A 355 0.12 -5.88 -10.62
CA ILE A 355 1.35 -5.14 -10.89
C ILE A 355 2.54 -6.08 -10.67
N HIS A 356 3.35 -6.30 -11.69
CA HIS A 356 4.51 -7.19 -11.60
C HIS A 356 5.80 -6.40 -11.67
N MET A 357 6.67 -6.53 -10.67
CA MET A 357 7.98 -5.90 -10.68
C MET A 357 9.02 -6.83 -11.32
N LEU A 358 9.73 -6.31 -12.32
CA LEU A 358 10.92 -6.89 -12.91
C LEU A 358 12.16 -6.25 -12.27
N ASP A 359 13.08 -7.12 -11.87
CA ASP A 359 14.45 -6.70 -11.55
C ASP A 359 15.20 -6.30 -12.84
N PRO A 360 16.45 -5.79 -12.76
CA PRO A 360 17.18 -5.36 -13.95
C PRO A 360 17.37 -6.48 -15.00
N LEU A 361 17.51 -7.73 -14.55
CA LEU A 361 17.66 -8.89 -15.43
C LEU A 361 16.36 -9.16 -16.20
N GLY A 362 15.24 -9.24 -15.47
CA GLY A 362 13.91 -9.43 -16.03
C GLY A 362 13.52 -8.29 -16.97
N LEU A 363 13.88 -7.04 -16.64
CA LEU A 363 13.67 -5.88 -17.51
C LEU A 363 14.51 -6.00 -18.79
N GLY A 364 15.74 -6.53 -18.71
CA GLY A 364 16.56 -6.83 -19.88
C GLY A 364 15.92 -7.88 -20.79
N VAL A 365 15.46 -9.01 -20.22
CA VAL A 365 14.77 -10.07 -20.96
C VAL A 365 13.47 -9.54 -21.57
N TRP A 366 12.68 -8.79 -20.81
CA TRP A 366 11.50 -8.08 -21.31
C TRP A 366 11.88 -7.24 -22.51
N ASN A 367 12.92 -6.40 -22.42
CA ASN A 367 13.37 -5.55 -23.52
C ASN A 367 13.75 -6.35 -24.79
N LEU A 368 14.28 -7.57 -24.67
CA LEU A 368 14.59 -8.40 -25.85
C LEU A 368 13.35 -8.99 -26.53
N LEU A 369 12.26 -9.20 -25.78
CA LEU A 369 11.00 -9.77 -26.26
C LEU A 369 10.13 -8.79 -27.08
N GLU A 370 10.63 -7.59 -27.41
CA GLU A 370 9.97 -6.68 -28.37
C GLU A 370 9.74 -7.36 -29.71
N THR A 371 10.76 -8.11 -30.11
CA THR A 371 10.76 -8.99 -31.28
C THR A 371 10.60 -10.42 -30.79
N PRO A 372 9.94 -11.31 -31.56
CA PRO A 372 9.89 -12.73 -31.22
C PRO A 372 11.28 -13.34 -31.00
N ARG A 373 11.50 -13.98 -29.84
CA ARG A 373 12.77 -14.62 -29.47
C ARG A 373 12.54 -15.99 -28.82
N ASP A 374 13.47 -16.91 -28.98
CA ASP A 374 13.50 -18.16 -28.23
C ASP A 374 14.35 -18.04 -26.96
N ALA A 375 14.10 -18.93 -26.00
CA ALA A 375 14.81 -18.96 -24.71
C ALA A 375 16.33 -19.13 -24.84
N SER A 376 16.81 -19.87 -25.85
CA SER A 376 18.23 -20.10 -26.05
C SER A 376 18.95 -18.81 -26.49
N SER A 377 18.34 -18.07 -27.41
CA SER A 377 18.86 -16.78 -27.86
C SER A 377 18.84 -15.72 -26.76
N LEU A 378 17.82 -15.72 -25.90
CA LEU A 378 17.79 -14.88 -24.70
C LEU A 378 18.93 -15.24 -23.73
N CYS A 379 19.16 -16.53 -23.50
CA CYS A 379 20.25 -17.03 -22.68
C CYS A 379 21.62 -16.62 -23.23
N ASP A 380 21.80 -16.65 -24.56
CA ASP A 380 23.04 -16.18 -25.21
C ASP A 380 23.33 -14.70 -24.90
N VAL A 381 22.30 -13.84 -24.96
CA VAL A 381 22.46 -12.41 -24.66
C VAL A 381 22.74 -12.17 -23.18
N VAL A 382 21.96 -12.79 -22.30
CA VAL A 382 22.06 -12.59 -20.86
C VAL A 382 23.38 -13.14 -20.32
N ALA A 383 23.79 -14.35 -20.73
CA ALA A 383 25.06 -14.93 -20.31
C ALA A 383 26.26 -14.08 -20.76
N GLY A 384 26.14 -13.37 -21.90
CA GLY A 384 27.14 -12.39 -22.35
C GLY A 384 27.22 -11.15 -21.46
N ALA A 385 26.12 -10.73 -20.84
CA ALA A 385 26.08 -9.58 -19.92
C ALA A 385 26.52 -9.94 -18.48
N PHE A 386 26.45 -11.22 -18.10
CA PHE A 386 26.81 -11.72 -16.77
C PHE A 386 27.80 -12.90 -16.86
N PRO A 387 29.05 -12.64 -17.29
CA PRO A 387 30.04 -13.71 -17.54
C PRO A 387 30.43 -14.49 -16.28
N GLU A 388 30.26 -13.89 -15.10
CA GLU A 388 30.55 -14.52 -13.79
C GLU A 388 29.48 -15.52 -13.35
N THR A 389 28.30 -15.52 -13.99
CA THR A 389 27.20 -16.43 -13.64
C THR A 389 27.26 -17.69 -14.51
N PRO A 390 27.22 -18.90 -13.91
CA PRO A 390 27.20 -20.14 -14.69
C PRO A 390 26.06 -20.16 -15.69
N ARG A 391 26.37 -20.46 -16.96
CA ARG A 391 25.41 -20.44 -18.07
C ARG A 391 24.16 -21.29 -17.82
N GLN A 392 24.31 -22.43 -17.16
CA GLN A 392 23.16 -23.27 -16.81
C GLN A 392 22.17 -22.54 -15.88
N LYS A 393 22.68 -21.83 -14.88
CA LYS A 393 21.86 -21.04 -13.97
C LYS A 393 21.11 -19.93 -14.72
N VAL A 394 21.77 -19.26 -15.67
CA VAL A 394 21.13 -18.25 -16.53
C VAL A 394 20.01 -18.86 -17.37
N ALA A 395 20.21 -20.07 -17.91
CA ALA A 395 19.17 -20.77 -18.66
C ALA A 395 17.97 -21.11 -17.76
N ASP A 396 18.21 -21.66 -16.57
CA ASP A 396 17.16 -22.02 -15.61
C ASP A 396 16.37 -20.77 -15.16
N ASP A 397 17.05 -19.65 -14.89
CA ASP A 397 16.41 -18.38 -14.51
C ASP A 397 15.56 -17.80 -15.65
N ILE A 398 16.01 -17.90 -16.91
CA ILE A 398 15.25 -17.46 -18.09
C ILE A 398 14.02 -18.33 -18.32
N ASP A 399 14.16 -19.65 -18.20
CA ASP A 399 13.04 -20.57 -18.38
C ASP A 399 11.98 -20.36 -17.29
N GLY A 400 12.40 -20.18 -16.04
CA GLY A 400 11.52 -19.82 -14.93
C GLY A 400 10.81 -18.48 -15.16
N LEU A 401 11.53 -17.46 -15.59
CA LEU A 401 10.97 -16.14 -15.91
C LEU A 401 9.95 -16.22 -17.06
N LEU A 402 10.30 -16.87 -18.18
CA LEU A 402 9.38 -17.02 -19.32
C LEU A 402 8.13 -17.81 -18.94
N SER A 403 8.28 -18.85 -18.11
CA SER A 403 7.14 -19.62 -17.61
C SER A 403 6.20 -18.76 -16.77
N ALA A 404 6.75 -17.94 -15.85
CA ALA A 404 5.97 -17.01 -15.06
C ALA A 404 5.27 -15.94 -15.92
N LEU A 405 6.00 -15.31 -16.83
CA LEU A 405 5.45 -14.27 -17.71
C LEU A 405 4.35 -14.79 -18.64
N VAL A 406 4.46 -16.04 -19.12
CA VAL A 406 3.40 -16.68 -19.93
C VAL A 406 2.21 -17.07 -19.06
N GLY A 407 2.45 -17.58 -17.85
CA GLY A 407 1.39 -17.93 -16.90
C GLY A 407 0.52 -16.74 -16.51
N GLU A 408 1.14 -15.57 -16.35
CA GLU A 408 0.46 -14.30 -16.05
C GLU A 408 -0.07 -13.57 -17.31
N GLY A 409 0.10 -14.16 -18.51
CA GLY A 409 -0.37 -13.56 -19.77
C GLY A 409 0.41 -12.32 -20.24
N LEU A 410 1.55 -12.02 -19.61
CA LEU A 410 2.39 -10.86 -19.92
C LEU A 410 3.22 -11.07 -21.21
N VAL A 411 3.48 -12.33 -21.56
CA VAL A 411 4.21 -12.76 -22.75
C VAL A 411 3.39 -13.82 -23.48
N GLU A 412 3.34 -13.71 -24.81
CA GLU A 412 2.65 -14.63 -25.70
C GLU A 412 3.63 -15.60 -26.37
N ARG A 413 3.22 -16.86 -26.56
CA ARG A 413 3.89 -17.81 -27.46
C ARG A 413 3.37 -17.60 -28.88
N VAL A 414 4.23 -17.19 -29.81
CA VAL A 414 3.84 -16.76 -31.16
C VAL A 414 4.17 -17.75 -32.28
N GLY A 415 4.64 -18.96 -31.94
CA GLY A 415 4.97 -20.03 -32.90
C GLY A 415 6.39 -20.57 -32.70
N ALA A 416 6.98 -21.18 -33.72
CA ALA A 416 8.38 -21.61 -33.73
C ALA A 416 9.13 -20.98 -34.92
N ALA A 417 10.42 -20.68 -34.76
CA ALA A 417 11.22 -20.13 -35.86
C ALA A 417 11.28 -21.13 -37.03
N VAL A 418 10.90 -20.68 -38.23
CA VAL A 418 10.88 -21.50 -39.44
C VAL A 418 12.32 -21.90 -39.78
N ARG A 419 12.55 -23.19 -40.07
CA ARG A 419 13.83 -23.63 -40.64
C ARG A 419 13.92 -23.02 -42.04
N ASP A 420 14.97 -22.24 -42.30
CA ASP A 420 15.31 -21.83 -43.66
C ASP A 420 15.67 -23.10 -44.45
N VAL A 421 14.68 -23.65 -45.17
CA VAL A 421 14.89 -24.72 -46.15
C VAL A 421 15.16 -24.03 -47.47
N SER A 422 16.31 -23.37 -47.58
CA SER A 422 16.79 -22.76 -48.82
C SER A 422 18.30 -22.68 -48.78
N LEU A 423 18.95 -23.85 -48.87
CA LEU A 423 20.35 -24.05 -49.28
C LEU A 423 20.60 -25.58 -49.35
N MET A 424 19.95 -26.27 -50.29
CA MET A 424 20.32 -27.61 -50.78
C MET A 424 19.42 -27.93 -51.99
N GLY A 425 19.68 -27.23 -53.09
CA GLY A 425 18.98 -27.39 -54.37
C GLY A 425 19.78 -26.71 -55.47
N GLY A 426 20.91 -27.31 -55.83
CA GLY A 426 21.84 -26.76 -56.82
C GLY A 426 23.03 -27.68 -57.05
N LEU A 427 22.77 -28.85 -57.62
CA LEU A 427 23.50 -29.43 -58.76
C LEU A 427 22.57 -30.40 -59.48
#